data_AF-F0YKC6-F1
#
_entry.id   AF-F0YKC6-F1
#
_cell.length_a   1.000
_cell.length_b   1.000
_cell.length_c   1.000
_cell.angle_alpha   90.00
_cell.angle_beta   90.00
_cell.angle_gamma   90.00
#
_symmetry.space_group_name_H-M   'P 1'
#
loop_
_entity.id
_entity.type
_entity.pdbx_description
1 polymer ?
#
loop_
_entity_poly.entity_id
_entity_poly.type
_entity_poly.pdbx_seq_one_letter_code
_entity_poly.pdbx_strand_id
1 'polypeptide(L)'
;SLQDAFKRFRGERKRQQTRVPASRLKVLAAARRARDPAGDKRWLRRKFIEHAKTYMGIPYAERYHKPGDPLYGRPLYLDCCNFIRRVVQDMRADFGFDLGMWNQAYQFATLPDACAFEELEPGDLMFVEATYHTGKHRQQKMNIVHVEIYLGAEFGTGPESNLGSRNRWGCVEILDSYKYASSFYEITNVFWRKLDPWLEGKC
;
A
#
# COMPACT_ATOMS: atom_id res chain seq x y z
N SER A 1 18.67 17.05 23.11
CA SER A 1 17.51 17.96 23.24
C SER A 1 16.44 17.60 22.20
N LEU A 2 15.22 18.15 22.29
CA LEU A 2 14.18 18.04 21.25
C LEU A 2 14.67 18.54 19.87
N GLN A 3 15.56 19.52 19.85
CA GLN A 3 16.19 20.04 18.63
C GLN A 3 17.18 19.05 18.00
N ASP A 4 17.91 18.28 18.82
CA ASP A 4 18.83 17.24 18.34
C ASP A 4 18.09 16.04 17.79
N ALA A 5 17.00 15.63 18.45
CA ALA A 5 16.10 14.59 17.95
C ALA A 5 15.47 15.00 16.60
N PHE A 6 15.07 16.27 16.45
CA PHE A 6 14.52 16.80 15.20
C PHE A 6 15.57 16.90 14.08
N LYS A 7 16.80 17.34 14.39
CA LYS A 7 17.92 17.36 13.43
C LYS A 7 18.28 15.94 12.97
N ARG A 8 18.32 14.98 13.89
CA ARG A 8 18.58 13.57 13.60
C ARG A 8 17.46 12.96 12.76
N PHE A 9 16.19 13.22 13.09
CA PHE A 9 15.04 12.84 12.26
C PHE A 9 15.13 13.42 10.85
N ARG A 10 15.48 14.71 10.69
CA ARG A 10 15.70 15.31 9.37
C ARG A 10 16.86 14.68 8.62
N GLY A 11 17.96 14.38 9.31
CA GLY A 11 19.14 13.71 8.74
C GLY A 11 18.84 12.29 8.28
N GLU A 12 18.12 11.51 9.10
CA GLU A 12 17.66 10.16 8.77
C GLU A 12 16.64 10.18 7.62
N ARG A 13 15.69 11.12 7.60
CA ARG A 13 14.79 11.34 6.45
C ARG A 13 15.55 11.65 5.16
N LYS A 14 16.57 12.50 5.25
CA LYS A 14 17.38 12.91 4.09
C LYS A 14 18.29 11.77 3.59
N ARG A 15 18.78 10.90 4.48
CA ARG A 15 19.58 9.71 4.16
C ARG A 15 18.72 8.56 3.61
N GLN A 16 17.52 8.35 4.14
CA GLN A 16 16.51 7.46 3.54
C GLN A 16 16.06 7.98 2.16
N GLN A 17 16.15 9.30 1.93
CA GLN A 17 15.96 9.96 0.64
C GLN A 17 17.24 10.08 -0.20
N THR A 18 18.18 9.13 -0.13
CA THR A 18 19.12 8.96 -1.25
C THR A 18 18.33 8.36 -2.41
N ARG A 19 17.43 9.16 -2.97
CA ARG A 19 16.53 8.78 -4.03
C ARG A 19 17.39 8.56 -5.26
N VAL A 20 17.39 7.31 -5.72
CA VAL A 20 17.85 7.02 -7.08
C VAL A 20 17.12 8.01 -7.99
N PRO A 21 17.84 8.80 -8.82
CA PRO A 21 17.21 9.81 -9.65
C PRO A 21 16.05 9.19 -10.45
N ALA A 22 14.92 9.88 -10.53
CA ALA A 22 13.74 9.36 -11.23
C ALA A 22 14.07 8.98 -12.69
N SER A 23 14.97 9.72 -13.34
CA SER A 23 15.50 9.38 -14.66
C SER A 23 16.18 8.01 -14.69
N ARG A 24 16.98 7.67 -13.68
CA ARG A 24 17.64 6.37 -13.55
C ARG A 24 16.64 5.24 -13.30
N LEU A 25 15.62 5.46 -12.47
CA LEU A 25 14.56 4.46 -12.26
C LEU A 25 13.81 4.17 -13.57
N LYS A 26 13.43 5.22 -14.32
CA LYS A 26 12.76 5.08 -15.62
C LYS A 26 13.61 4.29 -16.62
N VAL A 27 14.92 4.56 -16.70
CA VAL A 27 15.83 3.82 -17.58
C VAL A 27 15.89 2.34 -17.21
N LEU A 28 15.99 2.01 -15.91
CA LEU A 28 16.03 0.62 -15.45
C LEU A 28 14.73 -0.13 -15.78
N ALA A 29 13.58 0.47 -15.49
CA ALA A 29 12.28 -0.12 -15.78
C ALA A 29 12.04 -0.28 -17.29
N ALA A 30 12.43 0.72 -18.10
CA ALA A 30 12.33 0.64 -19.56
C ALA A 30 13.23 -0.47 -20.13
N ALA A 31 14.48 -0.56 -19.66
CA ALA A 31 15.41 -1.61 -20.07
C ALA A 31 14.91 -3.01 -19.68
N ARG A 32 14.27 -3.16 -18.51
CA ARG A 32 13.63 -4.41 -18.11
C ARG A 32 12.46 -4.75 -19.04
N ARG A 33 11.53 -3.81 -19.24
CA ARG A 33 10.35 -4.02 -20.09
C ARG A 33 10.70 -4.37 -21.54
N ALA A 34 11.79 -3.80 -22.05
CA ALA A 34 12.30 -4.11 -23.38
C ALA A 34 12.77 -5.57 -23.54
N ARG A 35 13.14 -6.26 -22.45
CA ARG A 35 13.60 -7.66 -22.51
C ARG A 35 12.45 -8.66 -22.69
N ASP A 36 11.27 -8.35 -22.14
CA ASP A 36 10.08 -9.20 -22.27
C ASP A 36 8.80 -8.34 -22.31
N PRO A 37 8.50 -7.67 -23.44
CA PRO A 37 7.34 -6.78 -23.52
C PRO A 37 6.00 -7.48 -23.27
N ALA A 38 5.90 -8.78 -23.59
CA ALA A 38 4.67 -9.55 -23.49
C ALA A 38 4.41 -10.11 -22.08
N GLY A 39 5.47 -10.39 -21.31
CA GLY A 39 5.39 -10.96 -19.96
C GLY A 39 5.67 -9.97 -18.82
N ASP A 40 6.29 -8.81 -19.09
CA ASP A 40 6.75 -7.84 -18.08
C ASP A 40 5.66 -7.48 -17.04
N LYS A 41 4.46 -7.11 -17.51
CA LYS A 41 3.35 -6.74 -16.63
C LYS A 41 2.91 -7.88 -15.71
N ARG A 42 2.71 -9.09 -16.27
CA ARG A 42 2.29 -10.27 -15.50
C ARG A 42 3.33 -10.65 -14.47
N TRP A 43 4.61 -10.65 -14.86
CA TRP A 43 5.71 -10.90 -13.95
C TRP A 43 5.78 -9.86 -12.82
N LEU A 44 5.67 -8.57 -13.16
CA LEU A 44 5.75 -7.49 -12.18
C LEU A 44 4.57 -7.51 -11.20
N ARG A 45 3.37 -7.80 -11.69
CA ARG A 45 2.16 -7.98 -10.88
C ARG A 45 2.33 -9.12 -9.87
N ARG A 46 2.79 -10.29 -10.32
CA ARG A 46 3.11 -11.41 -9.43
C ARG A 46 4.19 -11.04 -8.42
N LYS A 47 5.28 -10.40 -8.87
CA LYS A 47 6.36 -9.93 -7.97
C LYS A 47 5.85 -8.95 -6.93
N PHE A 48 4.93 -8.05 -7.29
CA PHE A 48 4.32 -7.09 -6.37
C PHE A 48 3.55 -7.78 -5.25
N ILE A 49 2.72 -8.76 -5.59
CA ILE A 49 1.94 -9.54 -4.61
C ILE A 49 2.87 -10.34 -3.69
N GLU A 50 3.83 -11.07 -4.26
CA GLU A 50 4.76 -11.89 -3.48
C GLU A 50 5.64 -11.04 -2.57
N HIS A 51 6.12 -9.89 -3.06
CA HIS A 51 6.86 -8.94 -2.21
C HIS A 51 5.98 -8.36 -1.11
N ALA A 52 4.71 -8.04 -1.40
CA ALA A 52 3.76 -7.55 -0.41
C ALA A 52 3.51 -8.57 0.71
N LYS A 53 3.42 -9.87 0.38
CA LYS A 53 3.26 -10.95 1.38
C LYS A 53 4.41 -11.05 2.38
N THR A 54 5.62 -10.59 2.02
CA THR A 54 6.77 -10.58 2.96
C THR A 54 6.53 -9.67 4.17
N TYR A 55 5.56 -8.75 4.09
CA TYR A 55 5.18 -7.86 5.18
C TYR A 55 4.09 -8.42 6.10
N MET A 56 3.57 -9.62 5.84
CA MET A 56 2.60 -10.25 6.73
C MET A 56 3.14 -10.37 8.17
N GLY A 57 2.27 -10.11 9.14
CA GLY A 57 2.63 -10.11 10.56
C GLY A 57 3.28 -8.81 11.06
N ILE A 58 3.54 -7.82 10.19
CA ILE A 58 3.98 -6.49 10.63
C ILE A 58 2.80 -5.70 11.21
N PRO A 59 2.91 -5.19 12.45
CA PRO A 59 1.80 -4.51 13.13
C PRO A 59 1.43 -3.16 12.51
N TYR A 60 0.18 -2.72 12.73
CA TYR A 60 -0.35 -1.48 12.16
C TYR A 60 0.36 -0.21 12.68
N ALA A 61 0.34 0.03 13.99
CA ALA A 61 1.04 1.17 14.61
C ALA A 61 1.31 0.95 16.09
N GLU A 62 2.49 1.36 16.56
CA GLU A 62 2.94 1.16 17.94
C GLU A 62 1.95 1.71 18.98
N ARG A 63 1.32 2.86 18.70
CA ARG A 63 0.37 3.53 19.61
C ARG A 63 -0.84 2.68 20.02
N TYR A 64 -1.10 1.57 19.33
CA TYR A 64 -2.18 0.64 19.63
C TYR A 64 -1.75 -0.55 20.50
N HIS A 65 -0.48 -0.59 20.89
CA HIS A 65 0.12 -1.62 21.72
C HIS A 65 0.76 -0.99 22.97
N LYS A 66 0.93 -1.78 24.02
CA LYS A 66 1.50 -1.38 25.32
C LYS A 66 2.79 -2.15 25.60
N PRO A 67 3.71 -1.61 26.43
CA PRO A 67 4.84 -2.37 26.94
C PRO A 67 4.39 -3.71 27.53
N GLY A 68 4.97 -4.81 27.05
CA GLY A 68 4.57 -6.17 27.40
C GLY A 68 3.74 -6.88 26.32
N ASP A 69 3.09 -6.14 25.41
CA ASP A 69 2.38 -6.75 24.27
C ASP A 69 3.40 -7.33 23.26
N PRO A 70 3.14 -8.50 22.66
CA PRO A 70 4.03 -9.09 21.65
C PRO A 70 4.26 -8.20 20.41
N LEU A 71 3.40 -7.22 20.16
CA LEU A 71 3.46 -6.31 19.01
C LEU A 71 4.00 -4.91 19.37
N TYR A 72 4.36 -4.68 20.64
CA TYR A 72 4.97 -3.43 21.08
C TYR A 72 6.48 -3.40 20.81
N GLY A 73 7.05 -2.23 20.53
CA GLY A 73 8.48 -2.05 20.29
C GLY A 73 9.01 -2.75 19.04
N ARG A 74 8.17 -3.05 18.06
CA ARG A 74 8.60 -3.67 16.79
C ARG A 74 9.40 -2.68 15.95
N PRO A 75 10.38 -3.14 15.16
CA PRO A 75 11.24 -2.26 14.37
C PRO A 75 10.51 -1.56 13.21
N LEU A 76 9.33 -2.05 12.83
CA LEU A 76 8.54 -1.54 11.74
C LEU A 76 7.05 -1.64 12.05
N TYR A 77 6.32 -0.62 11.64
CA TYR A 77 4.86 -0.54 11.70
C TYR A 77 4.33 -0.05 10.36
N LEU A 78 3.25 -0.66 9.87
CA LEU A 78 2.67 -0.37 8.56
C LEU A 78 1.16 -0.21 8.66
N ASP A 79 0.69 1.04 8.65
CA ASP A 79 -0.71 1.33 8.33
C ASP A 79 -1.03 1.00 6.86
N CYS A 80 -2.30 1.07 6.48
CA CYS A 80 -2.76 0.64 5.15
C CYS A 80 -2.02 1.34 4.00
N CYS A 81 -1.89 2.67 4.02
CA CYS A 81 -1.21 3.39 2.95
C CYS A 81 0.32 3.25 3.04
N ASN A 82 0.89 3.15 4.25
CA ASN A 82 2.32 2.95 4.47
C ASN A 82 2.76 1.55 4.00
N PHE A 83 1.91 0.54 4.18
CA PHE A 83 2.10 -0.80 3.65
C PHE A 83 2.25 -0.79 2.12
N ILE A 84 1.23 -0.31 1.39
CA ILE A 84 1.28 -0.23 -0.08
C ILE A 84 2.50 0.57 -0.53
N ARG A 85 2.72 1.72 0.11
CA ARG A 85 3.86 2.57 -0.22
C ARG A 85 5.18 1.85 -0.03
N ARG A 86 5.36 1.14 1.08
CA ARG A 86 6.60 0.44 1.36
C ARG A 86 6.90 -0.63 0.31
N VAL A 87 5.88 -1.41 -0.08
CA VAL A 87 6.00 -2.43 -1.13
C VAL A 87 6.47 -1.78 -2.45
N VAL A 88 5.79 -0.72 -2.90
CA VAL A 88 6.15 -0.03 -4.16
C VAL A 88 7.53 0.61 -4.08
N GLN A 89 7.90 1.18 -2.94
CA GLN A 89 9.20 1.82 -2.75
C GLN A 89 10.36 0.85 -2.74
N ASP A 90 10.21 -0.35 -2.17
CA ASP A 90 11.23 -1.39 -2.27
C ASP A 90 11.40 -1.83 -3.73
N MET A 91 10.30 -1.84 -4.49
CA MET A 91 10.25 -2.21 -5.90
C MET A 91 10.42 -1.02 -6.86
N ARG A 92 10.85 0.15 -6.38
CA ARG A 92 10.93 1.40 -7.18
C ARG A 92 11.74 1.29 -8.48
N ALA A 93 12.77 0.44 -8.49
CA ALA A 93 13.58 0.18 -9.69
C ALA A 93 12.81 -0.64 -10.73
N ASP A 94 11.94 -1.54 -10.26
CA ASP A 94 11.04 -2.29 -11.12
C ASP A 94 9.91 -1.40 -11.63
N PHE A 95 9.24 -0.64 -10.75
CA PHE A 95 8.15 0.24 -11.15
C PHE A 95 8.62 1.42 -12.01
N GLY A 96 9.86 1.86 -11.85
CA GLY A 96 10.42 2.99 -12.61
C GLY A 96 10.07 4.36 -12.02
N PHE A 97 9.48 4.40 -10.83
CA PHE A 97 9.13 5.61 -10.09
C PHE A 97 9.25 5.40 -8.57
N ASP A 98 9.19 6.49 -7.81
CA ASP A 98 9.12 6.47 -6.35
C ASP A 98 7.77 7.05 -5.91
N LEU A 99 6.96 6.23 -5.21
CA LEU A 99 5.64 6.65 -4.75
C LEU A 99 5.77 7.69 -3.64
N GLY A 100 5.04 8.79 -3.75
CA GLY A 100 5.07 9.89 -2.79
C GLY A 100 4.70 9.50 -1.35
N MET A 101 5.17 10.27 -0.37
CA MET A 101 4.96 10.07 1.08
C MET A 101 3.55 10.42 1.57
N TRP A 102 2.56 10.38 0.68
CA TRP A 102 1.20 10.78 0.96
C TRP A 102 0.33 9.56 1.33
N ASN A 103 -0.95 9.82 1.60
CA ASN A 103 -1.91 8.84 2.10
C ASN A 103 -2.61 8.06 0.98
N GLN A 104 -3.56 7.20 1.35
CA GLN A 104 -4.36 6.39 0.43
C GLN A 104 -5.12 7.23 -0.62
N ALA A 105 -5.55 8.45 -0.31
CA ALA A 105 -6.22 9.31 -1.28
C ALA A 105 -5.27 9.77 -2.42
N TYR A 106 -3.98 9.93 -2.12
CA TYR A 106 -2.97 10.17 -3.15
C TYR A 106 -2.74 8.91 -3.99
N GLN A 107 -2.64 7.72 -3.36
CA GLN A 107 -2.49 6.46 -4.08
C GLN A 107 -3.67 6.22 -5.04
N PHE A 108 -4.89 6.48 -4.58
CA PHE A 108 -6.09 6.45 -5.41
C PHE A 108 -6.00 7.39 -6.61
N ALA A 109 -5.55 8.63 -6.40
CA ALA A 109 -5.42 9.61 -7.49
C ALA A 109 -4.35 9.23 -8.53
N THR A 110 -3.38 8.39 -8.18
CA THR A 110 -2.33 7.92 -9.10
C THR A 110 -2.75 6.70 -9.93
N LEU A 111 -3.93 6.13 -9.65
CA LEU A 111 -4.50 4.97 -10.36
C LEU A 111 -5.86 5.36 -10.96
N PRO A 112 -5.89 5.96 -12.16
CA PRO A 112 -7.12 6.51 -12.76
C PRO A 112 -8.09 5.43 -13.26
N ASP A 113 -7.61 4.22 -13.53
CA ASP A 113 -8.36 3.18 -14.22
C ASP A 113 -9.28 2.45 -13.23
N ALA A 114 -10.58 2.77 -13.28
CA ALA A 114 -11.61 2.05 -12.53
C ALA A 114 -11.89 0.69 -13.16
N CYS A 115 -12.28 -0.28 -12.35
CA CYS A 115 -12.81 -1.55 -12.82
C CYS A 115 -13.97 -2.04 -11.93
N ALA A 116 -14.78 -2.94 -12.48
CA ALA A 116 -15.76 -3.70 -11.71
C ALA A 116 -15.09 -4.87 -10.99
N PHE A 117 -15.78 -5.46 -10.02
CA PHE A 117 -15.26 -6.57 -9.23
C PHE A 117 -14.93 -7.80 -10.11
N GLU A 118 -15.78 -8.05 -11.11
CA GLU A 118 -15.68 -9.18 -12.04
C GLU A 118 -14.48 -9.07 -13.00
N GLU A 119 -13.94 -7.85 -13.14
CA GLU A 119 -12.80 -7.55 -14.00
C GLU A 119 -11.48 -7.55 -13.23
N LEU A 120 -11.51 -7.78 -11.91
CA LEU A 120 -10.33 -7.70 -11.06
C LEU A 120 -9.28 -8.74 -11.43
N GLU A 121 -8.03 -8.30 -11.36
CA GLU A 121 -6.86 -9.16 -11.44
C GLU A 121 -6.08 -9.06 -10.12
N PRO A 122 -5.49 -10.16 -9.61
CA PRO A 122 -4.65 -10.10 -8.42
C PRO A 122 -3.61 -8.99 -8.51
N GLY A 123 -3.46 -8.19 -7.46
CA GLY A 123 -2.59 -7.01 -7.43
C GLY A 123 -3.33 -5.68 -7.64
N ASP A 124 -4.54 -5.70 -8.20
CA ASP A 124 -5.41 -4.50 -8.25
C ASP A 124 -5.71 -4.00 -6.83
N LEU A 125 -6.01 -2.71 -6.68
CA LEU A 125 -6.16 -2.11 -5.36
C LEU A 125 -7.62 -1.81 -5.02
N MET A 126 -8.02 -2.20 -3.81
CA MET A 126 -9.25 -1.75 -3.18
C MET A 126 -9.01 -0.40 -2.51
N PHE A 127 -9.91 0.55 -2.70
CA PHE A 127 -9.97 1.78 -1.92
C PHE A 127 -11.33 1.93 -1.27
N VAL A 128 -11.35 2.23 0.04
CA VAL A 128 -12.59 2.33 0.80
C VAL A 128 -12.94 3.79 1.01
N GLU A 129 -14.14 4.16 0.57
CA GLU A 129 -14.76 5.42 0.91
C GLU A 129 -15.59 5.25 2.17
N ALA A 130 -15.38 6.12 3.15
CA ALA A 130 -16.10 6.04 4.41
C ALA A 130 -16.14 7.37 5.16
N THR A 131 -17.10 7.48 6.08
CA THR A 131 -17.18 8.57 7.05
C THR A 131 -16.83 8.05 8.43
N TYR A 132 -15.91 8.72 9.15
CA TYR A 132 -15.57 8.29 10.52
C TYR A 132 -16.76 8.48 11.47
N HIS A 133 -17.05 7.46 12.30
CA HIS A 133 -18.13 7.49 13.28
C HIS A 133 -17.99 8.64 14.29
N THR A 134 -16.75 9.02 14.58
CA THR A 134 -16.44 10.10 15.52
C THR A 134 -15.71 11.23 14.81
N GLY A 135 -16.09 12.48 15.07
CA GLY A 135 -15.39 13.67 14.58
C GLY A 135 -13.95 13.87 15.12
N LYS A 136 -13.42 12.89 15.88
CA LYS A 136 -12.04 12.90 16.39
C LYS A 136 -11.01 12.66 15.29
N HIS A 137 -11.42 12.05 14.18
CA HIS A 137 -10.55 11.80 13.04
C HIS A 137 -10.81 12.84 11.96
N ARG A 138 -9.74 13.44 11.45
CA ARG A 138 -9.84 14.33 10.30
C ARG A 138 -10.29 13.52 9.08
N GLN A 139 -11.39 13.96 8.48
CA GLN A 139 -11.88 13.37 7.23
C GLN A 139 -10.81 13.48 6.15
N GLN A 140 -10.62 12.40 5.41
CA GLN A 140 -9.60 12.31 4.36
C GLN A 140 -10.12 12.93 3.06
N LYS A 141 -9.21 13.32 2.15
CA LYS A 141 -9.60 13.79 0.82
C LYS A 141 -10.39 12.70 0.09
N MET A 142 -11.45 13.10 -0.61
CA MET A 142 -12.36 12.19 -1.34
C MET A 142 -12.97 11.09 -0.43
N ASN A 143 -12.96 11.29 0.89
CA ASN A 143 -13.40 10.31 1.87
C ASN A 143 -12.71 8.93 1.78
N ILE A 144 -11.56 8.82 1.10
CA ILE A 144 -10.81 7.57 1.00
C ILE A 144 -10.04 7.33 2.31
N VAL A 145 -10.48 6.34 3.08
CA VAL A 145 -9.95 6.06 4.42
C VAL A 145 -9.04 4.85 4.49
N HIS A 146 -9.11 3.94 3.51
CA HIS A 146 -8.40 2.67 3.54
C HIS A 146 -8.02 2.16 2.15
N VAL A 147 -7.00 1.31 2.09
CA VAL A 147 -6.50 0.68 0.86
C VAL A 147 -6.00 -0.74 1.13
N GLU A 148 -6.26 -1.66 0.20
CA GLU A 148 -5.79 -3.06 0.25
C GLU A 148 -5.43 -3.58 -1.14
N ILE A 149 -4.70 -4.69 -1.20
CA ILE A 149 -4.35 -5.39 -2.45
C ILE A 149 -5.33 -6.55 -2.65
N TYR A 150 -6.04 -6.57 -3.77
CA TYR A 150 -6.84 -7.72 -4.15
C TYR A 150 -5.94 -8.92 -4.45
N LEU A 151 -6.21 -10.07 -3.85
CA LEU A 151 -5.46 -11.31 -4.09
C LEU A 151 -6.21 -12.30 -4.97
N GLY A 152 -7.54 -12.29 -4.88
CA GLY A 152 -8.38 -13.33 -5.47
C GLY A 152 -8.01 -14.75 -5.01
N ALA A 153 -8.60 -15.75 -5.67
CA ALA A 153 -8.39 -17.14 -5.32
C ALA A 153 -6.96 -17.65 -5.64
N GLU A 154 -6.24 -17.00 -6.56
CA GLU A 154 -4.88 -17.43 -6.94
C GLU A 154 -3.87 -17.20 -5.80
N PHE A 155 -3.98 -16.08 -5.09
CA PHE A 155 -2.97 -15.68 -4.09
C PHE A 155 -3.50 -15.61 -2.66
N GLY A 156 -4.81 -15.67 -2.46
CA GLY A 156 -5.47 -15.56 -1.16
C GLY A 156 -6.08 -16.86 -0.65
N THR A 157 -7.04 -16.74 0.26
CA THR A 157 -7.82 -17.84 0.86
C THR A 157 -9.13 -18.11 0.12
N GLY A 158 -9.55 -17.21 -0.77
CA GLY A 158 -10.79 -17.29 -1.54
C GLY A 158 -10.91 -16.20 -2.62
N PRO A 159 -11.99 -16.19 -3.41
CA PRO A 159 -12.17 -15.28 -4.56
C PRO A 159 -12.30 -13.81 -4.17
N GLU A 160 -12.64 -13.51 -2.92
CA GLU A 160 -12.77 -12.15 -2.40
C GLU A 160 -11.56 -11.71 -1.56
N SER A 161 -10.50 -12.53 -1.52
CA SER A 161 -9.38 -12.29 -0.61
C SER A 161 -8.61 -11.02 -0.93
N ASN A 162 -8.20 -10.33 0.12
CA ASN A 162 -7.37 -9.14 0.06
C ASN A 162 -6.18 -9.26 1.01
N LEU A 163 -5.09 -8.57 0.72
CA LEU A 163 -3.95 -8.37 1.61
C LEU A 163 -3.93 -6.93 2.08
N GLY A 164 -3.98 -6.72 3.39
CA GLY A 164 -4.07 -5.37 3.92
C GLY A 164 -3.70 -5.26 5.39
N SER A 165 -3.46 -4.02 5.81
CA SER A 165 -3.32 -3.65 7.22
C SER A 165 -4.64 -3.06 7.71
N ARG A 166 -5.67 -3.92 7.85
CA ARG A 166 -7.06 -3.49 8.10
C ARG A 166 -7.31 -3.17 9.57
N ASN A 167 -6.82 -4.03 10.46
CA ASN A 167 -7.06 -3.92 11.89
C ASN A 167 -5.95 -3.11 12.58
N ARG A 168 -6.32 -2.00 13.23
CA ARG A 168 -5.36 -1.12 13.94
C ARG A 168 -4.64 -1.80 15.11
N TRP A 169 -5.22 -2.87 15.66
CA TRP A 169 -4.59 -3.68 16.71
C TRP A 169 -3.95 -4.95 16.17
N GLY A 170 -4.11 -5.21 14.87
CA GLY A 170 -3.57 -6.39 14.21
C GLY A 170 -2.32 -6.07 13.41
N CYS A 171 -2.10 -6.91 12.41
CA CYS A 171 -0.97 -6.84 11.50
C CYS A 171 -1.44 -6.78 10.05
N VAL A 172 -0.49 -6.60 9.13
CA VAL A 172 -0.69 -6.94 7.73
C VAL A 172 -1.05 -8.42 7.63
N GLU A 173 -2.19 -8.73 7.03
CA GLU A 173 -2.71 -10.09 6.95
C GLU A 173 -3.55 -10.31 5.68
N ILE A 174 -3.75 -11.58 5.33
CA ILE A 174 -4.72 -11.96 4.30
C ILE A 174 -6.10 -11.98 4.95
N LEU A 175 -7.04 -11.32 4.29
CA LEU A 175 -8.41 -11.11 4.71
C LEU A 175 -9.29 -11.89 3.74
N ASP A 176 -10.24 -12.67 4.26
CA ASP A 176 -11.05 -13.58 3.44
C ASP A 176 -11.97 -12.85 2.45
N SER A 177 -12.42 -11.65 2.82
CA SER A 177 -13.29 -10.83 1.98
C SER A 177 -12.99 -9.34 2.11
N TYR A 178 -13.24 -8.61 1.02
CA TYR A 178 -13.30 -7.14 0.99
C TYR A 178 -14.56 -6.58 1.68
N LYS A 179 -15.57 -7.42 1.92
CA LYS A 179 -16.80 -7.05 2.63
C LYS A 179 -16.57 -7.18 4.13
N TYR A 180 -16.62 -6.06 4.84
CA TYR A 180 -16.50 -6.04 6.30
C TYR A 180 -17.23 -4.84 6.90
N ALA A 181 -17.51 -4.94 8.20
CA ALA A 181 -17.96 -3.80 8.99
C ALA A 181 -16.77 -3.21 9.76
N SER A 182 -16.68 -1.88 9.82
CA SER A 182 -15.66 -1.18 10.58
C SER A 182 -16.25 -0.54 11.83
N SER A 183 -15.57 -0.73 12.97
CA SER A 183 -15.91 -0.05 14.22
C SER A 183 -15.47 1.43 14.25
N PHE A 184 -14.85 1.96 13.18
CA PHE A 184 -14.29 3.31 13.14
C PHE A 184 -14.94 4.24 12.13
N TYR A 185 -15.48 3.68 11.08
CA TYR A 185 -16.06 4.42 9.98
C TYR A 185 -17.20 3.62 9.37
N GLU A 186 -18.16 4.33 8.83
CA GLU A 186 -19.24 3.79 8.03
C GLU A 186 -18.80 3.78 6.57
N ILE A 187 -18.68 2.58 5.99
CA ILE A 187 -18.28 2.39 4.59
C ILE A 187 -19.44 2.83 3.71
N THR A 188 -19.20 3.81 2.86
CA THR A 188 -20.19 4.32 1.90
C THR A 188 -20.00 3.68 0.53
N ASN A 189 -18.75 3.39 0.16
CA ASN A 189 -18.43 2.77 -1.12
C ASN A 189 -17.08 2.05 -1.11
N VAL A 190 -16.90 1.15 -2.07
CA VAL A 190 -15.62 0.51 -2.39
C VAL A 190 -15.29 0.79 -3.84
N PHE A 191 -14.11 1.33 -4.09
CA PHE A 191 -13.58 1.57 -5.42
C PHE A 191 -12.47 0.58 -5.74
N TRP A 192 -12.51 0.00 -6.93
CA TRP A 192 -11.46 -0.85 -7.45
C TRP A 192 -10.65 -0.11 -8.50
N ARG A 193 -9.32 -0.21 -8.40
CA ARG A 193 -8.39 0.40 -9.35
C ARG A 193 -7.41 -0.61 -9.91
N LYS A 194 -7.24 -0.59 -11.24
CA LYS A 194 -6.22 -1.39 -11.91
C LYS A 194 -4.82 -0.97 -11.45
N LEU A 195 -3.95 -1.95 -11.20
CA LEU A 195 -2.52 -1.70 -10.92
C LEU A 195 -1.74 -1.28 -12.17
N ASP A 196 -2.31 -1.48 -13.36
CA ASP A 196 -1.69 -1.32 -14.67
C ASP A 196 -0.94 0.00 -14.90
N PRO A 197 -1.49 1.19 -14.53
CA PRO A 197 -0.75 2.44 -14.62
C PRO A 197 0.61 2.38 -13.92
N TRP A 198 0.66 1.81 -12.72
CA TRP A 198 1.92 1.62 -12.00
C TRP A 198 2.81 0.59 -12.70
N LEU A 199 2.27 -0.53 -13.19
CA LEU A 199 3.06 -1.53 -13.92
C LEU A 199 3.73 -0.96 -15.18
N GLU A 200 3.13 0.08 -15.78
CA GLU A 200 3.65 0.84 -16.91
C GLU A 200 4.66 1.93 -16.52
N GLY A 201 4.78 2.22 -15.22
CA GLY A 201 5.66 3.23 -14.66
C GLY A 201 5.06 4.63 -14.60
N LYS A 202 3.73 4.73 -14.57
CA LYS A 202 2.98 5.99 -14.44
C LYS A 202 2.56 6.16 -12.98
N CYS A 203 2.90 7.29 -12.37
CA CYS A 203 2.57 7.67 -11.00
C CYS A 203 2.48 9.20 -10.89
#